data_AF-A0A382T026-F1
#
_entry.id   AF-A0A382T026-F1
#
_cell.length_a   1.000
_cell.length_b   1.000
_cell.length_c   1.000
_cell.angle_alpha   90.00
_cell.angle_beta   90.00
_cell.angle_gamma   90.00
#
_symmetry.space_group_name_H-M   'P 1'
#
loop_
_entity.id
_entity.type
_entity.pdbx_description
1 polymer ?
#
loop_
_entity_poly.entity_id
_entity_poly.type
_entity_poly.pdbx_seq_one_letter_code
_entity_poly.pdbx_strand_id
1 'polypeptide(L)' 'MIEFHIKSIQSDIDGRHFDDWNTEASQIWKDVFREISVMEDPERTEALELIREQWMDYLKHFAST' A
#
# COMPACT_ATOMS: atom_id res chain seq x y z
N MET A 1 9.96 -3.05 -24.47
CA MET A 1 8.68 -3.63 -23.94
C MET A 1 8.38 -3.08 -22.55
N ILE A 2 9.34 -3.06 -21.62
CA ILE A 2 9.21 -2.47 -20.26
C ILE A 2 8.97 -0.95 -20.30
N GLU A 3 9.68 -0.20 -21.15
CA GLU A 3 9.50 1.26 -21.25
C GLU A 3 8.09 1.69 -21.70
N PHE A 4 7.40 0.86 -22.48
CA PHE A 4 6.02 1.13 -22.90
C PHE A 4 5.06 0.92 -21.73
N HIS A 5 5.27 -0.11 -20.90
CA HIS A 5 4.49 -0.32 -19.68
C HIS A 5 4.69 0.80 -18.66
N ILE A 6 5.93 1.25 -18.46
CA ILE A 6 6.23 2.36 -17.53
C ILE A 6 5.57 3.66 -18.02
N LYS A 7 5.62 3.93 -19.34
CA LYS A 7 4.96 5.11 -19.93
C LYS A 7 3.43 5.01 -19.89
N SER A 8 2.85 3.83 -20.04
CA SER A 8 1.40 3.63 -19.91
C SER A 8 0.92 3.82 -18.48
N ILE A 9 1.68 3.38 -17.48
CA ILE A 9 1.39 3.61 -16.05
C ILE A 9 1.53 5.11 -15.71
N GLN A 10 2.55 5.78 -16.24
CA GLN A 10 2.72 7.23 -16.07
C GLN A 10 1.68 8.06 -16.82
N SER A 11 1.05 7.51 -17.86
CA SER A 11 0.01 8.19 -18.65
C SER A 11 -1.41 7.99 -18.10
N ASP A 12 -1.60 7.17 -17.06
CA ASP A 12 -2.90 6.89 -16.42
C ASP A 12 -3.03 7.54 -15.03
N ILE A 13 -2.19 8.55 -14.77
CA ILE A 13 -2.19 9.41 -13.58
C ILE A 13 -3.50 10.21 -13.44
N ASP A 14 -4.35 10.27 -14.49
CA ASP A 14 -5.64 10.96 -14.50
C ASP A 14 -6.86 10.07 -14.17
N GLY A 15 -6.70 9.07 -13.30
CA GLY A 15 -7.81 8.66 -12.42
C GLY A 15 -8.87 7.71 -12.99
N ARG A 16 -8.48 6.70 -13.78
CA ARG A 16 -9.40 5.56 -14.06
C ARG A 16 -9.12 4.30 -13.26
N HIS A 17 -7.85 4.01 -12.97
CA HIS A 17 -7.46 2.84 -12.17
C HIS A 17 -6.91 3.22 -10.80
N PHE A 18 -6.78 4.51 -10.48
CA PHE A 18 -6.30 4.95 -9.17
C PHE A 18 -7.21 4.44 -8.05
N ASP A 19 -8.52 4.54 -8.21
CA ASP A 19 -9.49 4.06 -7.22
C ASP A 19 -9.43 2.54 -7.05
N ASP A 20 -9.29 1.80 -8.15
CA ASP A 20 -9.14 0.34 -8.13
C ASP A 20 -7.84 -0.07 -7.43
N TRP A 21 -6.71 0.56 -7.77
CA TRP A 21 -5.41 0.31 -7.14
C TRP A 21 -5.38 0.74 -5.68
N ASN A 22 -6.01 1.87 -5.34
CA ASN A 22 -6.13 2.32 -3.95
C ASN A 22 -7.02 1.36 -3.14
N THR A 23 -8.06 0.80 -3.75
CA THR A 23 -8.92 -0.22 -3.13
C THR A 23 -8.14 -1.51 -2.87
N GLU A 24 -7.39 -2.00 -3.85
CA GLU A 24 -6.54 -3.19 -3.71
C GLU A 24 -5.45 -2.97 -2.64
N ALA A 25 -4.74 -1.84 -2.71
CA ALA A 25 -3.70 -1.51 -1.73
C ALA A 25 -4.28 -1.32 -0.32
N SER A 26 -5.44 -0.68 -0.19
CA SER A 26 -6.18 -0.58 1.07
C SER A 26 -6.53 -1.96 1.64
N GLN A 27 -6.93 -2.90 0.78
CA GLN A 27 -7.28 -4.25 1.21
C GLN A 27 -6.05 -5.01 1.70
N ILE A 28 -4.92 -4.91 0.99
CA ILE A 28 -3.64 -5.49 1.43
C ILE A 28 -3.25 -4.95 2.80
N TRP A 29 -3.32 -3.64 3.02
CA TRP A 29 -3.03 -3.05 4.32
C TRP A 29 -3.96 -3.55 5.43
N LYS A 30 -5.27 -3.67 5.16
CA LYS A 30 -6.22 -4.24 6.12
C LYS A 30 -5.86 -5.67 6.51
N ASP A 31 -5.41 -6.48 5.56
CA ASP A 31 -5.03 -7.87 5.82
C ASP A 31 -3.70 -7.95 6.58
N VAL A 32 -2.70 -7.14 6.22
CA VAL A 32 -1.44 -7.00 6.97
C VAL A 32 -1.71 -6.59 8.42
N PHE A 33 -2.52 -5.55 8.66
CA PHE A 33 -2.85 -5.14 10.02
C PHE A 33 -3.69 -6.18 10.77
N ARG A 34 -4.52 -6.97 10.08
CA ARG A 34 -5.26 -8.08 10.70
C ARG A 34 -4.29 -9.15 11.18
N GLU A 35 -3.30 -9.52 10.38
CA GLU A 35 -2.26 -10.48 10.76
C GLU A 35 -1.43 -9.96 11.95
N ILE A 36 -0.98 -8.71 11.90
CA ILE A 36 -0.24 -8.07 13.00
C ILE A 36 -1.08 -8.01 14.28
N SER A 37 -2.40 -7.80 14.17
CA SER A 37 -3.28 -7.67 15.34
C SER A 37 -3.43 -8.94 16.18
N VAL A 38 -3.16 -10.11 15.59
CA VAL A 38 -3.24 -11.41 16.28
C VAL A 38 -1.87 -11.91 16.76
N MET A 39 -0.80 -11.13 16.54
CA MET A 39 0.55 -11.44 17.02
C MET A 39 0.73 -11.06 18.50
N GLU A 40 1.59 -11.82 19.17
CA GLU A 40 2.03 -11.53 20.55
C GLU A 40 2.86 -10.24 20.61
N ASP A 41 2.87 -9.56 21.75
CA ASP A 41 3.42 -8.21 21.93
C ASP A 41 4.84 -7.96 21.34
N PRO A 42 5.85 -8.84 21.55
CA PRO A 42 7.18 -8.61 20.98
C PRO A 42 7.19 -8.74 19.44
N GLU A 43 6.53 -9.76 18.90
CA GLU A 43 6.45 -10.01 17.45
C GLU A 43 5.62 -8.91 16.75
N ARG A 44 4.54 -8.48 17.40
CA ARG A 44 3.70 -7.38 16.91
C ARG A 44 4.48 -6.08 16.81
N THR A 45 5.30 -5.78 17.82
CA THR A 45 6.15 -4.57 17.81
C THR A 45 7.15 -4.60 16.67
N GLU A 46 7.82 -5.74 16.48
CA GLU A 46 8.79 -5.91 15.38
C GLU A 46 8.12 -5.81 14.01
N ALA A 47 6.96 -6.45 13.83
CA ALA A 47 6.20 -6.39 12.59
C ALA A 47 5.73 -4.96 12.27
N LEU A 48 5.28 -4.20 13.27
CA LEU A 48 4.88 -2.80 13.11
C LEU A 48 6.06 -1.91 12.69
N GLU A 49 7.25 -2.10 13.26
CA GLU A 49 8.45 -1.36 12.86
C GLU A 49 8.88 -1.71 11.43
N LEU A 50 8.77 -2.99 11.03
CA LEU A 50 9.12 -3.45 9.69
C LEU A 50 8.27 -2.79 8.60
N ILE A 51 6.96 -2.64 8.83
CA ILE A 51 6.04 -2.07 7.84
C ILE A 51 5.96 -0.54 7.88
N ARG A 52 6.57 0.10 8.90
CA ARG A 52 6.35 1.51 9.23
C ARG A 52 6.62 2.46 8.07
N GLU A 53 7.77 2.31 7.42
CA GLU A 53 8.18 3.18 6.31
C GLU A 53 7.25 3.05 5.11
N GLN A 54 6.95 1.80 4.72
CA GLN A 54 6.06 1.47 3.61
C GLN A 54 4.64 1.98 3.86
N TRP A 55 4.16 1.86 5.10
CA TRP A 55 2.86 2.41 5.51
C TRP A 55 2.81 3.93 5.41
N MET A 56 3.85 4.63 5.88
CA MET A 56 3.93 6.09 5.76
C MET A 56 3.97 6.54 4.30
N ASP A 57 4.68 5.83 3.43
CA ASP A 57 4.74 6.16 2.01
C ASP A 57 3.42 5.87 1.30
N TYR A 58 2.72 4.81 1.67
CA TYR A 58 1.36 4.57 1.20
C TYR A 58 0.42 5.73 1.60
N LEU A 59 0.44 6.16 2.87
CA LEU A 59 -0.41 7.25 3.35
C LEU A 59 -0.19 8.55 2.57
N LYS A 60 1.06 8.89 2.22
CA LYS A 60 1.39 10.10 1.46
C LYS A 60 0.79 10.11 0.05
N HIS A 61 0.67 8.96 -0.59
CA HIS A 61 0.28 8.86 -2.00
C HIS A 61 -1.18 8.44 -2.19
N PHE A 62 -1.78 7.73 -1.23
CA PHE A 62 -3.05 7.02 -1.45
C PHE A 62 -4.14 7.32 -0.41
N ALA A 63 -3.79 7.76 0.81
CA ALA A 63 -4.79 7.98 1.86
C ALA A 63 -5.36 9.41 1.91
N SER A 64 -4.91 10.30 1.03
CA SER A 64 -5.30 11.73 1.02
C SER A 64 -6.46 12.07 0.07
N THR A 65 -7.07 11.07 -0.56
CA THR A 65 -8.19 11.23 -1.51
C THR A 65 -9.52 10.81 -0.91
#